data_AF-A0A520H888-F1
#
_entry.id   AF-A0A520H888-F1
#
_cell.length_a   1.000
_cell.length_b   1.000
_cell.length_c   1.000
_cell.angle_alpha   90.00
_cell.angle_beta   90.00
_cell.angle_gamma   90.00
#
_symmetry.space_group_name_H-M   'P 1'
#
loop_
_entity.id
_entity.type
_entity.pdbx_description
1 polymer ?
#
loop_
_entity_poly.entity_id
_entity_poly.type
_entity_poly.pdbx_seq_one_letter_code
_entity_poly.pdbx_strand_id
1 'polypeptide(L)'
;VALAIHDNDLAGVLDVAVAEGSRQRGIGRDIVASALRHTLHKGARTGWLQVEAENTAVLALYRNLGFVEAYRYIYRSPSRSARGPWSGSGRWRSTDRAQRGRR
;
A
#
# COMPACT_ATOMS: atom_id res chain seq x y z
N VAL A 1 9.78 7.09 -1.94
CA VAL A 1 8.91 7.22 -0.74
C VAL A 1 8.06 5.97 -0.58
N ALA A 2 7.50 5.75 0.60
CA ALA A 2 6.47 4.75 0.86
C ALA A 2 5.57 5.24 2.01
N LEU A 3 4.33 4.77 2.03
CA LEU A 3 3.43 4.87 3.18
C LEU A 3 3.47 3.54 3.94
N ALA A 4 3.68 3.60 5.25
CA ALA A 4 3.70 2.43 6.12
C ALA A 4 2.66 2.57 7.22
N ILE A 5 1.78 1.58 7.33
CA ILE A 5 0.74 1.49 8.36
C ILE A 5 1.14 0.39 9.34
N HIS A 6 1.02 0.68 10.63
CA HIS A 6 1.16 -0.30 11.70
C HIS A 6 -0.22 -0.55 12.31
N ASP A 7 -0.63 -1.81 12.37
CA ASP A 7 -1.88 -2.25 13.01
C ASP A 7 -1.62 -3.56 13.76
N ASN A 8 -1.58 -3.52 15.09
CA ASN A 8 -1.21 -4.67 15.93
C ASN A 8 0.11 -5.33 15.47
N ASP A 9 0.07 -6.59 15.06
CA ASP A 9 1.22 -7.34 14.56
C ASP A 9 1.41 -7.20 13.05
N LEU A 10 0.69 -6.31 12.38
CA LEU A 10 0.72 -6.11 10.93
C LEU A 10 1.43 -4.83 10.51
N ALA A 11 2.20 -4.94 9.42
CA ALA A 11 2.80 -3.84 8.68
C ALA A 11 2.22 -3.77 7.26
N GLY A 12 1.37 -2.78 6.99
CA GLY A 12 0.89 -2.48 5.65
C GLY A 12 1.86 -1.56 4.93
N VAL A 13 2.33 -1.95 3.73
CA VAL A 13 3.18 -1.10 2.87
C VAL A 13 2.37 -0.67 1.64
N LEU A 14 2.22 0.64 1.46
CA LEU A 14 1.41 1.27 0.43
C LEU A 14 2.22 2.33 -0.33
N ASP A 15 1.77 2.66 -1.54
CA ASP A 15 2.27 3.80 -2.33
C ASP A 15 3.80 3.90 -2.43
N VAL A 16 4.46 2.76 -2.68
CA VAL A 16 5.91 2.71 -2.86
C VAL A 16 6.28 3.31 -4.21
N ALA A 17 7.09 4.38 -4.19
CA ALA A 17 7.51 5.07 -5.39
C ALA A 17 9.01 5.39 -5.38
N VAL A 18 9.65 5.14 -6.52
CA VAL A 18 11.02 5.55 -6.85
C VAL A 18 10.97 6.35 -8.14
N ALA A 19 11.57 7.55 -8.12
CA ALA A 19 11.70 8.40 -9.30
C ALA A 19 12.37 7.63 -10.44
N GLU A 20 11.90 7.82 -11.67
CA GLU A 20 12.30 7.01 -12.82
C GLU A 20 13.82 6.96 -13.03
N GLY A 21 14.49 8.13 -13.04
CA GLY A 21 15.94 8.23 -13.16
C GLY A 21 16.74 7.68 -11.97
N SER A 22 16.08 7.19 -10.92
CA SER A 22 16.71 6.59 -9.74
C SER A 22 16.36 5.10 -9.58
N ARG A 23 15.66 4.49 -10.53
CA ARG A 23 15.33 3.06 -10.50
C ARG A 23 16.57 2.19 -10.72
N GLN A 24 16.44 0.88 -10.47
CA GLN A 24 17.50 -0.13 -10.65
C GLN A 24 18.78 0.08 -9.81
N ARG A 25 18.72 0.93 -8.78
CA ARG A 25 19.83 1.22 -7.87
C ARG A 25 19.63 0.67 -6.45
N GLY A 26 18.71 -0.27 -6.27
CA GLY A 26 18.38 -0.82 -4.95
C GLY A 26 17.46 0.07 -4.07
N ILE A 27 17.22 1.33 -4.45
CA ILE A 27 16.45 2.30 -3.64
C ILE A 27 15.06 1.79 -3.23
N GLY A 28 14.36 1.07 -4.10
CA GLY A 28 13.05 0.49 -3.77
C GLY A 28 13.12 -0.52 -2.62
N ARG A 29 14.17 -1.35 -2.60
CA ARG A 29 14.44 -2.30 -1.52
C ARG A 29 14.71 -1.56 -0.21
N ASP A 30 15.53 -0.53 -0.25
CA ASP A 30 15.91 0.24 0.95
C ASP A 30 14.71 0.98 1.55
N ILE A 31 13.85 1.55 0.70
CA ILE A 31 12.60 2.19 1.13
C ILE A 31 11.71 1.18 1.87
N VAL A 32 11.47 0.01 1.26
CA VAL A 32 10.58 -1.01 1.86
C VAL A 32 11.19 -1.58 3.13
N ALA A 33 12.49 -1.88 3.14
CA ALA A 33 13.18 -2.36 4.33
C ALA A 33 13.13 -1.36 5.48
N SER A 34 13.30 -0.07 5.19
CA SER A 34 13.18 1.01 6.18
C SER A 34 11.76 1.12 6.73
N ALA A 35 10.74 1.05 5.86
CA ALA A 35 9.35 1.03 6.25
C ALA A 35 9.01 -0.16 7.17
N LEU A 36 9.43 -1.37 6.80
CA LEU A 36 9.23 -2.58 7.61
C LEU A 36 9.97 -2.51 8.94
N ARG A 37 11.19 -1.95 8.96
CA ARG A 37 11.93 -1.75 10.22
C ARG A 37 11.21 -0.76 11.12
N HIS A 38 10.65 0.32 10.58
CA HIS A 38 9.89 1.30 11.34
C HIS A 38 8.66 0.68 12.01
N THR A 39 7.90 -0.16 11.30
CA THR A 39 6.72 -0.83 11.86
C THR A 39 7.09 -1.98 12.80
N LEU A 40 8.19 -2.69 12.55
CA LEU A 40 8.74 -3.70 13.46
C LEU A 40 9.04 -3.13 14.84
N HIS A 41 9.64 -1.93 14.90
CA HIS A 41 9.90 -1.24 16.18
C HIS A 41 8.61 -0.86 16.93
N LYS A 42 7.44 -0.93 16.30
CA LYS A 42 6.13 -0.67 16.90
C LYS A 42 5.37 -1.94 17.31
N GLY A 43 5.88 -3.13 16.96
CA GLY A 43 5.27 -4.42 17.31
C GLY A 43 4.83 -5.26 16.12
N ALA A 44 4.90 -4.74 14.89
CA ALA A 44 4.55 -5.52 13.71
C ALA A 44 5.49 -6.72 13.53
N ARG A 45 4.93 -7.87 13.16
CA ARG A 45 5.63 -9.14 12.93
C ARG A 45 5.40 -9.65 11.51
N THR A 46 4.30 -9.24 10.88
CA THR A 46 3.87 -9.74 9.57
C THR A 46 3.64 -8.56 8.62
N GLY A 47 4.35 -8.55 7.49
CA GLY A 47 4.16 -7.56 6.43
C GLY A 47 3.06 -7.99 5.45
N TRP A 48 2.25 -7.06 4.98
CA TRP A 48 1.30 -7.26 3.88
C TRP A 48 1.32 -6.09 2.90
N LEU A 49 1.06 -6.41 1.64
CA LEU A 49 1.00 -5.45 0.54
C LEU A 49 0.17 -6.03 -0.61
N GLN A 50 -0.24 -5.14 -1.52
CA GLN A 50 -0.93 -5.51 -2.75
C GLN A 50 -0.11 -5.02 -3.94
N VAL A 51 -0.10 -5.81 -5.00
CA VAL A 51 0.63 -5.51 -6.23
C VAL A 51 -0.17 -6.05 -7.41
N GLU A 52 -0.20 -5.30 -8.50
CA GLU A 52 -0.76 -5.77 -9.77
C GLU A 52 -0.01 -7.01 -10.26
N ALA A 53 -0.74 -8.02 -10.72
CA ALA A 53 -0.18 -9.32 -11.09
C ALA A 53 0.81 -9.24 -12.27
N GLU A 54 0.66 -8.23 -13.12
CA GLU A 54 1.50 -7.97 -14.29
C GLU A 54 2.77 -7.19 -13.93
N ASN A 55 2.90 -6.67 -12.71
CA ASN A 55 4.07 -5.88 -12.28
C ASN A 55 5.23 -6.80 -11.84
N THR A 56 5.82 -7.47 -12.82
CA THR A 56 6.89 -8.46 -12.63
C THR A 56 8.10 -7.91 -11.89
N ALA A 57 8.46 -6.63 -12.11
CA ALA A 57 9.57 -5.98 -11.43
C ALA A 57 9.35 -5.84 -9.92
N VAL A 58 8.15 -5.40 -9.52
CA VAL A 58 7.79 -5.24 -8.10
C VAL A 58 7.57 -6.60 -7.44
N LEU A 59 6.99 -7.57 -8.16
CA LEU A 59 6.89 -8.96 -7.69
C LEU A 59 8.27 -9.55 -7.37
N ALA A 60 9.27 -9.35 -8.23
CA ALA A 60 10.64 -9.80 -7.98
C ALA A 60 11.25 -9.13 -6.74
N LEU A 61 11.03 -7.82 -6.57
CA LEU A 61 11.48 -7.09 -5.38
C LEU A 61 10.90 -7.68 -4.09
N TYR A 62 9.58 -7.90 -4.04
CA TYR A 62 8.93 -8.38 -2.81
C TYR A 62 9.26 -9.85 -2.51
N ARG A 63 9.41 -10.70 -3.54
CA ARG A 63 9.91 -12.07 -3.35
C ARG A 63 11.32 -12.09 -2.74
N ASN A 64 12.21 -11.22 -3.21
CA ASN A 64 13.56 -11.08 -2.64
C ASN A 64 13.57 -10.56 -1.21
N LEU A 65 12.48 -9.91 -0.77
CA LEU A 65 12.27 -9.47 0.61
C LEU A 65 11.54 -10.53 1.47
N GLY A 66 11.26 -11.71 0.92
CA GLY A 66 10.64 -12.83 1.64
C GLY A 66 9.11 -12.84 1.62
N PHE A 67 8.46 -11.94 0.86
CA PHE A 67 7.01 -12.00 0.69
C PHE A 67 6.61 -13.16 -0.20
N VAL A 68 5.46 -13.75 0.13
CA VAL A 68 4.81 -14.83 -0.63
C VAL A 68 3.39 -14.40 -1.03
N GLU A 69 2.89 -14.93 -2.15
CA GLU A 69 1.52 -14.64 -2.60
C GLU A 69 0.51 -15.25 -1.62
N ALA A 70 -0.35 -14.41 -1.02
CA ALA A 70 -1.40 -14.86 -0.12
C ALA A 70 -2.69 -15.23 -0.88
N TYR A 71 -3.11 -14.38 -1.81
CA TYR A 71 -4.30 -14.57 -2.66
C TYR A 71 -4.29 -13.58 -3.83
N ARG A 72 -5.16 -13.82 -4.82
CA ARG A 72 -5.44 -12.89 -5.92
C ARG A 72 -6.84 -12.31 -5.77
N TYR A 73 -7.00 -11.06 -6.17
CA TYR A 73 -8.28 -10.39 -6.23
C TYR A 73 -8.43 -9.65 -7.55
N ILE A 74 -9.68 -9.36 -7.94
CA ILE A 74 -9.99 -8.61 -9.15
C ILE A 74 -10.82 -7.40 -8.74
N TYR A 75 -10.39 -6.21 -9.13
CA TYR A 75 -11.21 -5.01 -8.97
C TYR A 75 -12.30 -4.99 -10.04
N ARG A 76 -13.57 -5.03 -9.61
CA ARG A 76 -14.71 -4.87 -10.53
C ARG A 76 -15.03 -3.38 -10.64
N SER A 77 -14.90 -2.84 -11.85
CA SER A 77 -15.43 -1.52 -12.18
C SER A 77 -16.73 -1.65 -12.98
N PRO A 78 -17.69 -0.72 -12.83
CA PRO A 78 -18.81 -0.64 -13.77
C PRO A 78 -18.27 -0.58 -15.20
N SER A 79 -18.94 -1.24 -16.13
CA SER A 79 -18.61 -1.09 -17.55
C SER A 79 -18.67 0.40 -17.90
N ARG A 80 -17.83 0.84 -18.85
CA ARG A 80 -17.78 2.23 -19.28
C ARG A 80 -19.15 2.77 -19.74
N SER A 81 -20.05 1.87 -20.15
CA SER A 81 -21.44 2.16 -20.55
C SER A 81 -22.41 2.36 -19.38
N ALA A 82 -22.07 1.96 -18.16
CA ALA A 82 -22.91 2.13 -16.96
C ALA A 82 -22.70 3.48 -16.24
N ARG A 83 -21.89 4.39 -16.81
CA ARG A 83 -21.73 5.76 -16.28
C ARG A 83 -22.94 6.61 -16.67
N GLY A 84 -23.98 6.59 -15.83
CA GLY A 84 -25.03 7.61 -15.83
C GLY A 84 -24.48 9.01 -15.45
N PRO A 85 -25.28 10.08 -15.59
CA PRO A 85 -24.83 11.47 -15.44
C PRO A 85 -24.34 11.86 -14.03
N TRP A 86 -24.42 10.96 -13.06
CA TRP A 86 -23.88 11.13 -11.71
C TRP A 86 -22.57 10.36 -11.54
N SER A 87 -21.52 10.75 -12.27
CA SER A 87 -20.15 10.34 -11.91
C SER A 87 -19.68 11.22 -10.74
N GLY A 88 -20.11 10.85 -9.54
CA GLY A 88 -19.80 11.56 -8.31
C GLY A 88 -18.29 11.70 -8.11
N SER A 89 -17.78 12.91 -8.36
CA SER A 89 -16.56 13.41 -7.75
C SER A 89 -16.79 13.37 -6.23
N GLY A 90 -16.22 12.36 -5.57
CA GLY A 90 -16.32 12.19 -4.14
C GLY A 90 -15.68 13.37 -3.41
N ARG A 91 -16.47 14.38 -3.07
CA ARG A 91 -16.08 15.43 -2.12
C ARG A 91 -16.15 14.82 -0.73
N TRP A 92 -15.04 14.21 -0.29
CA TRP A 92 -14.88 13.77 1.09
C TRP A 92 -14.77 14.99 1.99
N ARG A 93 -15.70 15.16 2.95
CA ARG A 93 -15.52 16.07 4.08
C ARG A 93 -15.22 15.23 5.31
N SER A 94 -14.04 15.42 5.90
CA SER A 94 -13.78 14.99 7.27
C SER A 94 -14.76 15.73 8.18
N THR A 95 -15.68 15.03 8.83
CA THR A 95 -16.38 15.58 9.99
C THR A 95 -15.51 15.30 11.20
N ASP A 96 -14.91 16.37 11.71
CA ASP A 96 -13.97 16.41 12.84
C ASP A 96 -14.66 16.10 14.19
N ARG A 97 -15.38 14.96 14.26
CA ARG A 97 -16.25 14.57 15.38
C ARG A 97 -15.85 13.27 16.07
N ALA A 98 -14.64 12.76 15.81
CA ALA A 98 -14.13 11.52 16.41
C ALA A 98 -12.90 11.68 17.33
N GLN A 99 -12.42 12.91 17.59
CA GLN A 99 -11.31 13.16 18.53
C GLN A 99 -11.71 13.87 19.83
N ARG A 100 -13.00 13.82 20.21
CA ARG A 100 -13.43 14.31 21.53
C ARG A 100 -14.00 13.16 22.36
N GLY A 101 -13.12 12.56 23.18
CA GLY A 101 -13.51 11.86 24.40
C GLY A 101 -13.09 10.39 24.47
N ARG A 102 -11.94 10.13 25.10
CA ARG A 102 -11.88 9.50 26.43
C ARG A 102 -10.50 9.76 27.05
N ARG A 103 -10.58 10.03 28.35
CA ARG A 103 -9.51 10.40 29.27
C ARG A 103 -8.49 9.29 29.45
#